data_AF-I0UXT7-F1
#
_entry.id   AF-I0UXT7-F1
#
_cell.length_a   1.000
_cell.length_b   1.000
_cell.length_c   1.000
_cell.angle_alpha   90.00
_cell.angle_beta   90.00
_cell.angle_gamma   90.00
#
_symmetry.space_group_name_H-M   'P 1'
#
loop_
_entity.id
_entity.type
_entity.pdbx_description
1 polymer ?
#
loop_
_entity_poly.entity_id
_entity_poly.type
_entity_poly.pdbx_seq_one_letter_code
_entity_poly.pdbx_strand_id
1 'polypeptide(L)'
;MRSRVLGVLGAAATLAAAVAGGGVAAAQGTGMVYVVHGVPDTPVDVYVDGQRTLDDFEPLTVQGPLDVPAGPHEVAIFPADAPDNSGQPVIEATADVPANGNVSLVAHLDEGGNPTLTPYANDVSEVPAGQARLVVRHDAAAPAVDVRAAGTPVVTGLTNPNEQALVTAAGTVEADVVLAGTSDVVIGPASLTLEDGSATFVHAVGSAQDGTLALVPFTITGLGGAPSGVPAGSGEPPGSTVLWVVGSSALTFVLVGAGLVLRRRSADRGVTGS
;
A
#
# COMPACT_ATOMS: atom_id res chain seq x y z
N MET A 1 10.67 70.25 -65.18
CA MET A 1 9.27 70.71 -65.20
C MET A 1 8.35 69.52 -64.92
N ARG A 2 7.53 69.64 -63.87
CA ARG A 2 6.22 69.00 -63.62
C ARG A 2 6.03 67.49 -63.88
N SER A 3 5.83 66.73 -62.80
CA SER A 3 4.62 65.91 -62.52
C SER A 3 4.93 64.92 -61.39
N ARG A 4 4.02 64.46 -60.53
CA ARG A 4 2.73 64.90 -59.97
C ARG A 4 2.53 63.98 -58.76
N VAL A 5 1.95 64.50 -57.68
CA VAL A 5 1.62 63.80 -56.43
C VAL A 5 0.44 62.84 -56.64
N LEU A 6 0.49 61.64 -56.04
CA LEU A 6 -0.59 60.76 -55.54
C LEU A 6 0.14 59.61 -54.80
N GLY A 7 -0.16 59.13 -53.59
CA GLY A 7 -1.28 59.29 -52.69
C GLY A 7 -1.58 57.95 -52.00
N VAL A 8 -1.11 57.80 -50.74
CA VAL A 8 -1.70 57.09 -49.58
C VAL A 8 -1.99 55.56 -49.63
N LEU A 9 -1.82 54.93 -48.45
CA LEU A 9 -2.33 53.64 -47.94
C LEU A 9 -1.43 52.44 -48.28
N GLY A 10 -0.87 51.65 -47.38
CA GLY A 10 -1.11 51.41 -45.95
C GLY A 10 -0.97 49.90 -45.73
N ALA A 11 0.05 49.44 -45.01
CA ALA A 11 0.12 48.09 -44.43
C ALA A 11 1.30 48.00 -43.46
N ALA A 12 1.04 48.25 -42.18
CA ALA A 12 1.91 47.83 -41.09
C ALA A 12 1.69 46.33 -40.87
N ALA A 13 2.63 45.49 -41.32
CA ALA A 13 2.65 44.07 -40.98
C ALA A 13 3.54 43.88 -39.76
N THR A 14 2.92 43.83 -38.58
CA THR A 14 3.53 43.41 -37.32
C THR A 14 3.86 41.92 -37.39
N LEU A 15 5.15 41.57 -37.32
CA LEU A 15 5.58 40.20 -37.00
C LEU A 15 5.26 39.92 -35.52
N ALA A 16 4.14 39.27 -35.25
CA ALA A 16 3.84 38.68 -33.95
C ALA A 16 4.41 37.26 -33.93
N ALA A 17 5.32 37.01 -32.98
CA ALA A 17 5.92 35.71 -32.74
C ALA A 17 4.86 34.69 -32.32
N ALA A 18 4.68 33.63 -33.12
CA ALA A 18 3.94 32.44 -32.72
C ALA A 18 4.83 31.58 -31.81
N VAL A 19 4.83 31.90 -30.52
CA VAL A 19 5.14 30.89 -29.49
C VAL A 19 3.96 29.94 -29.45
N ALA A 20 4.01 28.90 -30.27
CA ALA A 20 3.14 27.76 -30.13
C ALA A 20 3.34 27.20 -28.72
N GLY A 21 2.33 27.36 -27.87
CA GLY A 21 2.26 26.74 -26.58
C GLY A 21 2.26 25.23 -26.76
N GLY A 22 3.45 24.63 -26.70
CA GLY A 22 3.56 23.25 -26.27
C GLY A 22 3.05 23.23 -24.83
N GLY A 23 1.79 22.82 -24.66
CA GLY A 23 1.29 22.48 -23.34
C GLY A 23 2.28 21.50 -22.74
N VAL A 24 2.87 21.87 -21.62
CA VAL A 24 3.53 20.88 -20.77
C VAL A 24 2.45 19.86 -20.45
N ALA A 25 2.56 18.66 -21.02
CA ALA A 25 1.81 17.52 -20.49
C ALA A 25 2.32 17.39 -19.06
N ALA A 26 1.53 17.89 -18.09
CA ALA A 26 1.75 17.52 -16.71
C ALA A 26 1.81 16.00 -16.72
N ALA A 27 2.86 15.42 -16.15
CA ALA A 27 2.87 14.00 -15.88
C ALA A 27 1.65 13.74 -15.01
N GLN A 28 0.58 13.24 -15.62
CA GLN A 28 -0.61 12.80 -14.90
C GLN A 28 -0.07 11.71 -13.98
N GLY A 29 -0.19 11.90 -12.67
CA GLY A 29 0.18 10.84 -11.73
C GLY A 29 -0.59 9.57 -12.09
N THR A 30 -0.04 8.39 -11.81
CA THR A 30 -0.79 7.14 -11.94
C THR A 30 -1.35 6.74 -10.57
N GLY A 31 -2.48 6.06 -10.55
CA GLY A 31 -3.01 5.35 -9.39
C GLY A 31 -2.91 3.84 -9.58
N MET A 32 -2.87 3.12 -8.47
CA MET A 32 -2.89 1.65 -8.44
C MET A 32 -4.34 1.18 -8.32
N VAL A 33 -4.81 0.41 -9.30
CA VAL A 33 -6.19 -0.09 -9.33
C VAL A 33 -6.22 -1.61 -9.25
N TYR A 34 -7.02 -2.13 -8.32
CA TYR A 34 -7.41 -3.54 -8.25
C TYR A 34 -8.85 -3.66 -8.75
N VAL A 35 -9.12 -4.66 -9.59
CA VAL A 35 -10.47 -4.93 -10.10
C VAL A 35 -10.94 -6.25 -9.49
N VAL A 36 -12.11 -6.26 -8.88
CA VAL A 36 -12.68 -7.43 -8.19
C VAL A 36 -13.99 -7.81 -8.87
N HIS A 37 -14.11 -9.09 -9.25
CA HIS A 37 -15.35 -9.65 -9.80
C HIS A 37 -16.20 -10.31 -8.73
N GLY A 38 -17.22 -9.60 -8.26
CA GLY A 38 -18.20 -10.06 -7.27
C GLY A 38 -19.56 -10.49 -7.83
N VAL A 39 -19.83 -10.28 -9.13
CA VAL A 39 -21.07 -10.78 -9.76
C VAL A 39 -20.95 -12.30 -9.99
N PRO A 40 -21.88 -13.13 -9.51
CA PRO A 40 -21.78 -14.59 -9.63
C PRO A 40 -22.13 -15.10 -11.04
N ASP A 41 -21.62 -16.30 -11.37
CA ASP A 41 -22.04 -17.14 -12.51
C ASP A 41 -22.00 -16.50 -13.92
N THR A 42 -21.26 -15.41 -14.11
CA THR A 42 -21.15 -14.75 -15.42
C THR A 42 -19.75 -14.18 -15.60
N PRO A 43 -18.94 -14.69 -16.55
CA PRO A 43 -17.69 -14.02 -16.95
C PRO A 43 -18.01 -12.73 -17.71
N VAL A 44 -17.13 -11.74 -17.57
CA VAL A 44 -17.35 -10.40 -18.12
C VAL A 44 -16.13 -9.83 -18.82
N ASP A 45 -16.37 -8.95 -19.77
CA ASP A 45 -15.35 -8.10 -20.36
C ASP A 45 -15.40 -6.72 -19.72
N VAL A 46 -14.23 -6.18 -19.36
CA VAL A 46 -14.09 -4.87 -18.73
C VAL A 46 -13.44 -3.91 -19.70
N TYR A 47 -14.15 -2.83 -20.01
CA TYR A 47 -13.68 -1.73 -20.84
C TYR A 47 -13.40 -0.51 -19.98
N VAL A 48 -12.28 0.14 -20.23
CA VAL A 48 -11.89 1.41 -19.63
C VAL A 48 -11.68 2.42 -20.75
N ASP A 49 -12.38 3.55 -20.70
CA ASP A 49 -12.36 4.60 -21.74
C ASP A 49 -12.61 4.04 -23.15
N GLY A 50 -13.52 3.07 -23.26
CA GLY A 50 -13.87 2.40 -24.51
C GLY A 50 -12.81 1.42 -25.05
N GLN A 51 -11.77 1.09 -24.28
CA GLN A 51 -10.76 0.08 -24.64
C GLN A 51 -10.91 -1.16 -23.75
N ARG A 52 -10.95 -2.36 -24.36
CA ARG A 52 -11.02 -3.62 -23.61
C ARG A 52 -9.73 -3.80 -22.82
N THR A 53 -9.87 -3.86 -21.50
CA THR A 53 -8.76 -3.96 -20.55
C THR A 53 -8.66 -5.38 -19.99
N LEU A 54 -9.81 -5.97 -19.65
CA LEU A 54 -9.92 -7.37 -19.22
C LEU A 54 -10.89 -8.11 -20.14
N ASP A 55 -10.53 -9.34 -20.48
CA ASP A 55 -11.22 -10.23 -21.42
C ASP A 55 -11.50 -11.53 -20.67
N ASP A 56 -12.72 -12.06 -20.78
CA ASP A 56 -13.15 -13.27 -20.06
C ASP A 56 -12.81 -13.21 -18.55
N PHE A 57 -13.08 -12.08 -17.89
CA PHE A 57 -12.77 -11.92 -16.47
C PHE A 57 -13.72 -12.79 -15.64
N GLU A 58 -13.16 -13.78 -14.96
CA GLU A 58 -13.92 -14.80 -14.24
C GLU A 58 -14.49 -14.27 -12.90
N PRO A 59 -15.69 -14.74 -12.50
CA PRO A 59 -16.27 -14.40 -11.20
C PRO A 59 -15.39 -14.89 -10.05
N LEU A 60 -15.46 -14.18 -8.92
CA LEU A 60 -14.71 -14.46 -7.69
C LEU A 60 -13.18 -14.33 -7.84
N THR A 61 -12.72 -13.57 -8.84
CA THR A 61 -11.31 -13.30 -9.06
C THR A 61 -10.96 -11.82 -8.87
N VAL A 62 -9.67 -11.56 -8.70
CA VAL A 62 -9.11 -10.21 -8.56
C VAL A 62 -8.00 -10.05 -9.59
N GLN A 63 -8.01 -8.91 -10.28
CA GLN A 63 -6.94 -8.50 -11.17
C GLN A 63 -6.27 -7.23 -10.65
N GLY A 64 -4.94 -7.17 -10.67
CA GLY A 64 -4.18 -5.97 -10.33
C GLY A 64 -2.86 -6.27 -9.62
N PRO A 65 -2.13 -5.23 -9.19
CA PRO A 65 -2.44 -3.81 -9.44
C PRO A 65 -2.27 -3.44 -10.93
N LEU A 66 -3.15 -2.58 -11.42
CA LEU A 66 -3.07 -1.94 -12.73
C LEU A 66 -2.64 -0.49 -12.54
N ASP A 67 -1.65 -0.04 -13.31
CA ASP A 67 -1.26 1.36 -13.38
C ASP A 67 -2.23 2.12 -14.29
N VAL A 68 -3.10 2.93 -13.68
CA VAL A 68 -4.10 3.73 -14.41
C VAL A 68 -3.76 5.20 -14.27
N PRO A 69 -3.84 6.02 -15.34
CA PRO A 69 -3.69 7.47 -15.21
C PRO A 69 -4.62 8.04 -14.14
N ALA A 70 -4.24 9.14 -13.49
CA ALA A 70 -5.11 9.79 -12.55
C ALA A 70 -6.21 10.59 -13.27
N GLY A 71 -7.38 10.62 -12.65
CA GLY A 71 -8.56 11.33 -13.13
C GLY A 71 -9.78 10.42 -13.31
N PRO A 72 -10.85 10.96 -13.91
CA PRO A 72 -12.06 10.20 -14.18
C PRO A 72 -11.84 9.25 -15.36
N HIS A 73 -12.26 8.00 -15.17
CA HIS A 73 -12.28 6.96 -16.19
C HIS A 73 -13.69 6.40 -16.34
N GLU A 74 -14.09 6.16 -17.58
CA GLU A 74 -15.34 5.48 -17.90
C GLU A 74 -15.11 3.97 -17.85
N VAL A 75 -15.85 3.27 -17.00
CA VAL A 75 -15.78 1.82 -16.86
C VAL A 75 -17.11 1.22 -17.34
N ALA A 76 -17.03 0.35 -18.33
CA ALA A 76 -18.17 -0.39 -18.86
C ALA A 76 -17.88 -1.89 -18.78
N ILE A 77 -18.83 -2.66 -18.26
CA ILE A 77 -18.72 -4.10 -18.08
C ILE A 77 -19.81 -4.78 -18.91
N PHE A 78 -19.38 -5.69 -19.77
CA PHE A 78 -20.26 -6.45 -20.66
C PHE A 78 -20.17 -7.94 -20.32
N PRO A 79 -21.21 -8.74 -20.61
CA PRO A 79 -21.07 -10.20 -20.57
C PRO A 79 -20.00 -10.63 -21.58
N ALA A 80 -19.15 -11.60 -21.24
CA ALA A 80 -18.04 -12.03 -22.10
C ALA A 80 -18.46 -12.50 -23.51
N ASP A 81 -19.65 -13.10 -23.63
CA ASP A 81 -20.19 -13.55 -24.92
C ASP A 81 -20.84 -12.43 -25.75
N ALA A 82 -20.86 -11.18 -25.26
CA ALA A 82 -21.44 -10.07 -25.99
C ALA A 82 -20.53 -9.64 -27.16
N PRO A 83 -21.09 -9.27 -28.33
CA PRO A 83 -20.28 -8.73 -29.41
C PRO A 83 -19.56 -7.45 -28.97
N ASP A 84 -18.25 -7.37 -29.23
CA ASP A 84 -17.32 -6.34 -28.74
C ASP A 84 -17.93 -4.92 -28.74
N ASN A 85 -17.95 -4.30 -27.56
CA ASN A 85 -18.42 -2.93 -27.34
C ASN A 85 -19.77 -2.62 -28.01
N SER A 86 -20.67 -3.60 -28.05
CA SER A 86 -21.98 -3.44 -28.66
C SER A 86 -23.07 -4.06 -27.79
N GLY A 87 -24.18 -3.31 -27.65
CA GLY A 87 -25.27 -3.67 -26.73
C GLY A 87 -25.28 -2.79 -25.49
N GLN A 88 -26.14 -3.16 -24.54
CA GLN A 88 -26.28 -2.47 -23.26
C GLN A 88 -25.31 -3.08 -22.25
N PRO A 89 -24.41 -2.29 -21.63
CA PRO A 89 -23.54 -2.80 -20.58
C PRO A 89 -24.34 -3.28 -19.38
N VAL A 90 -23.83 -4.29 -18.68
CA VAL A 90 -24.41 -4.78 -17.42
C VAL A 90 -24.14 -3.77 -16.31
N ILE A 91 -22.95 -3.15 -16.33
CA ILE A 91 -22.56 -2.07 -15.44
C ILE A 91 -21.88 -0.97 -16.26
N GLU A 92 -22.29 0.27 -16.02
CA GLU A 92 -21.67 1.46 -16.60
C GLU A 92 -21.50 2.50 -15.49
N ALA A 93 -20.27 2.93 -15.26
CA ALA A 93 -19.95 3.85 -14.17
C ALA A 93 -18.72 4.71 -14.50
N THR A 94 -18.64 5.88 -13.88
CA THR A 94 -17.43 6.70 -13.87
C THR A 94 -16.69 6.47 -12.56
N ALA A 95 -15.42 6.09 -12.63
CA ALA A 95 -14.54 5.91 -11.48
C ALA A 95 -13.44 6.97 -11.49
N ASP A 96 -13.23 7.66 -10.37
CA ASP A 96 -12.13 8.61 -10.21
C ASP A 96 -10.90 7.88 -9.64
N VAL A 97 -9.78 7.97 -10.35
CA VAL A 97 -8.50 7.40 -9.94
C VAL A 97 -7.63 8.51 -9.34
N PRO A 98 -7.39 8.50 -8.02
CA PRO A 98 -6.53 9.50 -7.38
C PRO A 98 -5.06 9.29 -7.76
N ALA A 99 -4.34 10.38 -7.99
CA ALA A 99 -2.91 10.36 -8.26
C ALA A 99 -2.12 9.78 -7.07
N ASN A 100 -1.30 8.77 -7.33
CA ASN A 100 -0.57 7.96 -6.35
C ASN A 100 -1.47 7.27 -5.31
N GLY A 101 -2.78 7.17 -5.58
CA GLY A 101 -3.69 6.45 -4.70
C GLY A 101 -3.71 4.95 -5.00
N ASN A 102 -4.40 4.21 -4.12
CA ASN A 102 -4.62 2.79 -4.25
C ASN A 102 -6.13 2.54 -4.11
N VAL A 103 -6.76 1.96 -5.13
CA VAL A 103 -8.22 1.84 -5.22
C VAL A 103 -8.59 0.42 -5.62
N SER A 104 -9.69 -0.09 -5.06
CA SER A 104 -10.35 -1.29 -5.55
C SER A 104 -11.63 -0.90 -6.27
N LEU A 105 -11.79 -1.30 -7.52
CA LEU A 105 -13.03 -1.23 -8.27
C LEU A 105 -13.72 -2.58 -8.19
N VAL A 106 -14.84 -2.64 -7.47
CA VAL A 106 -15.54 -3.89 -7.19
C VAL A 106 -16.81 -3.91 -8.00
N ALA A 107 -16.92 -4.86 -8.92
CA ALA A 107 -18.16 -5.14 -9.65
C ALA A 107 -18.97 -6.16 -8.84
N HIS A 108 -20.08 -5.76 -8.23
CA HIS A 108 -20.83 -6.61 -7.30
C HIS A 108 -22.34 -6.39 -7.41
N LEU A 109 -23.13 -7.09 -6.58
CA LEU A 109 -24.57 -6.88 -6.50
C LEU A 109 -24.89 -5.89 -5.37
N ASP A 110 -25.79 -4.95 -5.62
CA ASP A 110 -26.36 -4.08 -4.58
C ASP A 110 -27.32 -4.87 -3.65
N GLU A 111 -27.83 -4.24 -2.58
CA GLU A 111 -28.79 -4.89 -1.66
C GLU A 111 -30.04 -5.45 -2.36
N GLY A 112 -30.41 -4.91 -3.54
CA GLY A 112 -31.52 -5.35 -4.36
C GLY A 112 -31.19 -6.44 -5.36
N GLY A 113 -29.93 -6.86 -5.48
CA GLY A 113 -29.47 -7.85 -6.45
C GLY A 113 -29.11 -7.27 -7.83
N ASN A 114 -29.03 -5.95 -7.99
CA ASN A 114 -28.64 -5.32 -9.25
C ASN A 114 -27.11 -5.19 -9.34
N PRO A 115 -26.49 -5.52 -10.49
CA PRO A 115 -25.07 -5.27 -10.71
C PRO A 115 -24.70 -3.79 -10.58
N THR A 116 -23.63 -3.50 -9.84
CA THR A 116 -23.10 -2.15 -9.61
C THR A 116 -21.57 -2.17 -9.51
N LEU A 117 -20.93 -1.01 -9.70
CA LEU A 117 -19.50 -0.82 -9.51
C LEU A 117 -19.25 0.14 -8.34
N THR A 118 -18.55 -0.33 -7.31
CA THR A 118 -18.19 0.49 -6.15
C THR A 118 -16.68 0.69 -6.08
N PRO A 119 -16.20 1.96 -6.11
CA PRO A 119 -14.80 2.27 -5.85
C PRO A 119 -14.53 2.35 -4.34
N TYR A 120 -13.47 1.70 -3.89
CA TYR A 120 -12.98 1.77 -2.52
C TYR A 120 -11.55 2.28 -2.47
N ALA A 121 -11.29 3.27 -1.63
CA ALA A 121 -9.92 3.69 -1.34
C ALA A 121 -9.26 2.67 -0.42
N ASN A 122 -8.13 2.10 -0.84
CA ASN A 122 -7.38 1.14 -0.03
C ASN A 122 -6.42 1.89 0.89
N ASP A 123 -6.59 1.73 2.20
CA ASP A 123 -5.61 2.20 3.17
C ASP A 123 -4.34 1.35 3.09
N VAL A 124 -3.30 1.93 2.48
CA VAL A 124 -1.96 1.36 2.33
C VAL A 124 -0.94 2.04 3.25
N SER A 125 -1.40 2.70 4.31
CA SER A 125 -0.50 3.21 5.35
C SER A 125 0.19 2.07 6.11
N GLU A 126 1.33 2.41 6.72
CA GLU A 126 2.17 1.50 7.50
C GLU A 126 1.38 0.77 8.60
N VAL A 127 1.60 -0.54 8.70
CA VAL A 127 1.04 -1.41 9.73
C VAL A 127 2.14 -1.64 10.79
N PRO A 128 1.82 -1.53 12.09
CA PRO A 128 2.80 -1.76 13.14
C PRO A 128 3.44 -3.15 13.06
N ALA A 129 4.70 -3.27 13.49
CA ALA A 129 5.42 -4.55 13.50
C ALA A 129 4.68 -5.63 14.30
N GLY A 130 4.61 -6.84 13.76
CA GLY A 130 3.90 -7.99 14.34
C GLY A 130 2.39 -7.98 14.11
N GLN A 131 1.86 -7.04 13.30
CA GLN A 131 0.44 -6.87 13.05
C GLN A 131 0.11 -6.89 11.56
N ALA A 132 -1.16 -7.14 11.28
CA ALA A 132 -1.76 -7.13 9.95
C ALA A 132 -3.05 -6.31 9.98
N ARG A 133 -3.37 -5.66 8.86
CA ARG A 133 -4.66 -4.99 8.63
C ARG A 133 -5.60 -5.97 7.94
N LEU A 134 -6.80 -6.13 8.47
CA LEU A 134 -7.91 -6.83 7.82
C LEU A 134 -8.99 -5.80 7.49
N VAL A 135 -9.39 -5.71 6.23
CA VAL A 135 -10.50 -4.88 5.78
C VAL A 135 -11.59 -5.80 5.26
N VAL A 136 -12.77 -5.74 5.85
CA VAL A 136 -13.93 -6.52 5.41
C VAL A 136 -14.91 -5.59 4.72
N ARG A 137 -15.33 -5.95 3.51
CA ARG A 137 -16.29 -5.22 2.68
C ARG A 137 -17.52 -6.07 2.45
N HIS A 138 -18.69 -5.49 2.69
CA HIS A 138 -19.96 -6.15 2.37
C HIS A 138 -20.41 -5.66 1.00
N ASP A 139 -20.26 -6.51 -0.01
CA ASP A 139 -20.55 -6.25 -1.42
C ASP A 139 -21.64 -7.23 -1.95
N ALA A 140 -22.36 -7.91 -1.05
CA ALA A 140 -23.34 -8.91 -1.44
C ALA A 140 -24.78 -8.37 -1.37
N ALA A 141 -25.65 -8.91 -2.22
CA ALA A 141 -27.10 -8.76 -2.10
C ALA A 141 -27.59 -9.57 -0.90
N ALA A 142 -27.40 -9.01 0.29
CA ALA A 142 -27.78 -9.63 1.55
C ALA A 142 -28.14 -8.56 2.59
N PRO A 143 -28.94 -8.90 3.61
CA PRO A 143 -29.13 -8.06 4.77
C PRO A 143 -27.82 -7.73 5.49
N ALA A 144 -27.89 -6.89 6.53
CA ALA A 144 -26.76 -6.62 7.39
C ALA A 144 -26.15 -7.92 7.97
N VAL A 145 -24.83 -7.95 8.09
CA VAL A 145 -24.08 -9.11 8.58
C VAL A 145 -23.18 -8.77 9.77
N ASP A 146 -22.95 -9.76 10.61
CA ASP A 146 -21.91 -9.73 11.64
C ASP A 146 -20.76 -10.64 11.21
N VAL A 147 -19.53 -10.14 11.30
CA VAL A 147 -18.30 -10.91 11.02
C VAL A 147 -17.77 -11.39 12.35
N ARG A 148 -17.53 -12.70 12.48
CA ARG A 148 -16.98 -13.29 13.70
C ARG A 148 -15.60 -13.86 13.42
N ALA A 149 -14.71 -13.71 14.40
CA ALA A 149 -13.43 -14.38 14.46
C ALA A 149 -13.44 -15.37 15.62
N ALA A 150 -13.12 -16.65 15.35
CA ALA A 150 -13.22 -17.73 16.33
C ALA A 150 -14.58 -17.76 17.09
N GLY A 151 -15.67 -17.48 16.37
CA GLY A 151 -17.04 -17.44 16.91
C GLY A 151 -17.41 -16.19 17.71
N THR A 152 -16.50 -15.23 17.88
CA THR A 152 -16.78 -13.95 18.56
C THR A 152 -17.02 -12.84 17.53
N PRO A 153 -18.13 -12.08 17.58
CA PRO A 153 -18.35 -10.94 16.71
C PRO A 153 -17.24 -9.89 16.85
N VAL A 154 -16.58 -9.56 15.74
CA VAL A 154 -15.54 -8.53 15.64
C VAL A 154 -16.03 -7.31 14.87
N VAL A 155 -16.97 -7.50 13.94
CA VAL A 155 -17.70 -6.45 13.24
C VAL A 155 -19.18 -6.77 13.32
N THR A 156 -20.01 -5.79 13.63
CA THR A 156 -21.45 -5.98 13.78
C THR A 156 -22.24 -5.03 12.89
N GLY A 157 -23.29 -5.51 12.25
CA GLY A 157 -24.21 -4.70 11.46
C GLY A 157 -23.59 -4.07 10.21
N LEU A 158 -22.62 -4.75 9.58
CA LEU A 158 -22.05 -4.29 8.32
C LEU A 158 -23.10 -4.42 7.22
N THR A 159 -23.32 -3.38 6.43
CA THR A 159 -24.33 -3.26 5.37
C THR A 159 -23.64 -3.01 4.03
N ASN A 160 -24.27 -3.33 2.91
CA ASN A 160 -23.70 -3.09 1.58
C ASN A 160 -23.92 -1.62 1.17
N PRO A 161 -22.92 -0.88 0.64
CA PRO A 161 -21.54 -1.28 0.29
C PRO A 161 -20.50 -0.76 1.32
N ASN A 162 -20.72 -0.97 2.62
CA ASN A 162 -19.84 -0.45 3.67
C ASN A 162 -18.69 -1.40 3.98
N GLU A 163 -17.61 -0.82 4.49
CA GLU A 163 -16.40 -1.54 4.90
C GLU A 163 -16.05 -1.30 6.37
N GLN A 164 -15.31 -2.25 6.96
CA GLN A 164 -14.72 -2.10 8.29
C GLN A 164 -13.28 -2.58 8.28
N ALA A 165 -12.38 -1.74 8.78
CA ALA A 165 -10.96 -2.08 8.98
C ALA A 165 -10.70 -2.47 10.44
N LEU A 166 -9.81 -3.46 10.61
CA LEU A 166 -9.29 -3.94 11.88
C LEU A 166 -7.79 -4.12 11.77
N VAL A 167 -7.07 -3.83 12.85
CA VAL A 167 -5.64 -4.18 12.98
C VAL A 167 -5.52 -5.24 14.06
N THR A 168 -4.86 -6.34 13.74
CA THR A 168 -4.74 -7.51 14.62
C THR A 168 -3.34 -8.10 14.54
N ALA A 169 -2.98 -8.96 15.48
CA ALA A 169 -1.74 -9.73 15.40
C ALA A 169 -1.71 -10.57 14.12
N ALA A 170 -0.55 -10.63 13.48
CA ALA A 170 -0.33 -11.49 12.33
C ALA A 170 -0.51 -12.97 12.70
N GLY A 171 -1.07 -13.76 11.78
CA GLY A 171 -1.39 -15.16 12.03
C GLY A 171 -2.58 -15.66 11.21
N THR A 172 -3.00 -16.91 11.47
CA THR A 172 -4.21 -17.46 10.85
C THR A 172 -5.41 -17.21 11.74
N VAL A 173 -6.48 -16.68 11.15
CA VAL A 173 -7.76 -16.42 11.80
C VAL A 173 -8.84 -17.22 11.10
N GLU A 174 -9.60 -18.00 11.88
CA GLU A 174 -10.84 -18.61 11.40
C GLU A 174 -11.96 -17.59 11.53
N ALA A 175 -12.55 -17.20 10.40
CA ALA A 175 -13.63 -16.23 10.35
C ALA A 175 -14.89 -16.84 9.73
N ASP A 176 -16.05 -16.39 10.20
CA ASP A 176 -17.34 -16.67 9.58
C ASP A 176 -18.20 -15.40 9.57
N VAL A 177 -19.25 -15.43 8.74
CA VAL A 177 -20.20 -14.33 8.61
C VAL A 177 -21.59 -14.87 8.91
N VAL A 178 -22.31 -14.17 9.77
CA VAL A 178 -23.70 -14.47 10.13
C VAL A 178 -24.61 -13.31 9.77
N LEU A 179 -25.91 -13.58 9.58
CA LEU A 179 -26.89 -12.50 9.48
C LEU A 179 -26.96 -11.74 10.80
N ALA A 180 -26.98 -10.41 10.73
CA ALA A 180 -26.87 -9.55 11.90
C ALA A 180 -27.97 -9.86 12.94
N GLY A 181 -27.56 -10.03 14.19
CA GLY A 181 -28.47 -10.34 15.29
C GLY A 181 -29.04 -11.76 15.29
N THR A 182 -28.50 -12.66 14.45
CA THR A 182 -28.87 -14.09 14.42
C THR A 182 -27.65 -14.98 14.68
N SER A 183 -27.86 -16.30 14.65
CA SER A 183 -26.78 -17.31 14.65
C SER A 183 -26.61 -17.99 13.29
N ASP A 184 -27.31 -17.51 12.26
CA ASP A 184 -27.37 -18.16 10.96
C ASP A 184 -26.11 -17.83 10.15
N VAL A 185 -25.23 -18.82 10.01
CA VAL A 185 -23.99 -18.71 9.25
C VAL A 185 -24.32 -18.72 7.77
N VAL A 186 -23.95 -17.64 7.08
CA VAL A 186 -24.18 -17.47 5.64
C VAL A 186 -22.90 -17.63 4.82
N ILE A 187 -21.74 -17.37 5.43
CA ILE A 187 -20.44 -17.57 4.80
C ILE A 187 -19.47 -18.13 5.84
N GLY A 188 -18.73 -19.18 5.48
CA GLY A 188 -17.65 -19.75 6.28
C GLY A 188 -18.00 -21.07 6.99
N PRO A 189 -17.08 -21.59 7.83
CA PRO A 189 -15.83 -20.95 8.25
C PRO A 189 -14.80 -20.85 7.12
N ALA A 190 -14.05 -19.73 7.11
CA ALA A 190 -12.96 -19.47 6.19
C ALA A 190 -11.66 -19.18 6.96
N SER A 191 -10.59 -19.89 6.60
CA SER A 191 -9.26 -19.69 7.14
C SER A 191 -8.57 -18.53 6.42
N LEU A 192 -8.34 -17.42 7.12
CA LEU A 192 -7.64 -16.25 6.60
C LEU A 192 -6.22 -16.19 7.15
N THR A 193 -5.21 -16.20 6.28
CA THR A 193 -3.81 -15.98 6.66
C THR A 193 -3.49 -14.50 6.59
N LEU A 194 -3.27 -13.88 7.75
CA LEU A 194 -2.90 -12.47 7.87
C LEU A 194 -1.38 -12.36 8.05
N GLU A 195 -0.70 -11.91 7.00
CA GLU A 195 0.76 -11.76 6.99
C GLU A 195 1.18 -10.50 7.74
N ASP A 196 2.32 -10.57 8.44
CA ASP A 196 2.88 -9.41 9.13
C ASP A 196 3.19 -8.27 8.15
N GLY A 197 2.80 -7.05 8.51
CA GLY A 197 3.00 -5.89 7.65
C GLY A 197 2.23 -5.95 6.34
N SER A 198 1.04 -6.57 6.34
CA SER A 198 0.16 -6.64 5.17
C SER A 198 -1.23 -6.08 5.46
N ALA A 199 -1.95 -5.74 4.40
CA ALA A 199 -3.38 -5.44 4.43
C ALA A 199 -4.14 -6.47 3.58
N THR A 200 -4.98 -7.27 4.21
CA THR A 200 -5.88 -8.22 3.55
C THR A 200 -7.26 -7.59 3.39
N PHE A 201 -7.74 -7.49 2.16
CA PHE A 201 -9.06 -7.01 1.81
C PHE A 201 -9.94 -8.21 1.49
N VAL A 202 -11.06 -8.36 2.19
CA VAL A 202 -11.98 -9.47 2.02
C VAL A 202 -13.33 -8.92 1.59
N HIS A 203 -13.74 -9.26 0.38
CA HIS A 203 -15.03 -8.87 -0.19
C HIS A 203 -16.02 -10.02 -0.01
N ALA A 204 -17.12 -9.78 0.69
CA ALA A 204 -18.26 -10.68 0.70
C ALA A 204 -19.19 -10.32 -0.46
N VAL A 205 -19.35 -11.22 -1.43
CA VAL A 205 -20.05 -10.96 -2.70
C VAL A 205 -21.12 -12.01 -2.97
N GLY A 206 -21.94 -11.81 -4.01
CA GLY A 206 -23.01 -12.74 -4.40
C GLY A 206 -24.38 -12.36 -3.83
N SER A 207 -25.31 -13.31 -3.79
CA SER A 207 -26.69 -13.13 -3.34
C SER A 207 -27.07 -14.12 -2.25
N ALA A 208 -27.65 -13.59 -1.16
CA ALA A 208 -28.16 -14.44 -0.07
C ALA A 208 -29.41 -15.21 -0.50
N GLN A 209 -30.26 -14.60 -1.34
CA GLN A 209 -31.49 -15.19 -1.83
C GLN A 209 -31.21 -16.33 -2.82
N ASP A 210 -30.19 -16.16 -3.67
CA ASP A 210 -29.83 -17.15 -4.70
C ASP A 210 -28.80 -18.18 -4.20
N GLY A 211 -28.27 -17.99 -2.98
CA GLY A 211 -27.32 -18.92 -2.37
C GLY A 211 -25.92 -18.91 -3.00
N THR A 212 -25.53 -17.77 -3.60
CA THR A 212 -24.26 -17.59 -4.33
C THR A 212 -23.21 -16.81 -3.52
N LEU A 213 -23.41 -16.68 -2.21
CA LEU A 213 -22.51 -15.93 -1.34
C LEU A 213 -21.10 -16.56 -1.31
N ALA A 214 -20.09 -15.72 -1.51
CA ALA A 214 -18.70 -16.13 -1.52
C ALA A 214 -17.78 -15.02 -0.97
N LEU A 215 -16.53 -15.39 -0.66
CA LEU A 215 -15.48 -14.45 -0.27
C LEU A 215 -14.45 -14.32 -1.38
N VAL A 216 -14.04 -13.09 -1.66
CA VAL A 216 -12.94 -12.77 -2.56
C VAL A 216 -11.87 -12.00 -1.79
N PRO A 217 -10.88 -12.72 -1.21
CA PRO A 217 -9.77 -12.08 -0.51
C PRO A 217 -8.63 -11.71 -1.47
N PHE A 218 -7.97 -10.58 -1.23
CA PHE A 218 -6.65 -10.29 -1.76
C PHE A 218 -5.80 -9.53 -0.74
N THR A 219 -4.48 -9.59 -0.90
CA THR A 219 -3.53 -9.03 0.08
C THR A 219 -2.57 -8.06 -0.58
N ILE A 220 -2.36 -6.92 0.07
CA ILE A 220 -1.29 -5.97 -0.23
C ILE A 220 -0.19 -6.12 0.82
N THR A 221 0.99 -6.53 0.39
CA THR A 221 2.15 -6.78 1.27
C THR A 221 3.08 -5.56 1.34
N GLY A 222 4.08 -5.61 2.23
CA GLY A 222 5.15 -4.61 2.27
C GLY A 222 4.75 -3.30 2.97
N LEU A 223 3.72 -3.35 3.81
CA LEU A 223 3.23 -2.26 4.64
C LEU A 223 3.84 -2.29 6.04
N GLY A 224 4.74 -3.24 6.34
CA GLY A 224 5.33 -3.42 7.66
C GLY A 224 6.18 -2.25 8.10
N GLY A 225 5.95 -1.80 9.34
CA GLY A 225 6.73 -0.74 9.94
C GLY A 225 8.13 -1.16 10.36
N ALA A 226 8.99 -0.15 10.55
CA ALA A 226 10.35 -0.41 11.04
C ALA A 226 10.28 -1.10 12.42
N PRO A 227 11.11 -2.14 12.67
CA PRO A 227 11.09 -2.85 13.95
C PRO A 227 11.35 -1.87 15.10
N SER A 228 10.57 -1.99 16.18
CA SER A 228 10.61 -1.11 17.34
C SER A 228 11.83 -1.39 18.23
N GLY A 229 13.04 -1.29 17.68
CA GLY A 229 14.31 -1.48 18.37
C GLY A 229 14.55 -2.90 18.90
N VAL A 230 15.80 -3.37 18.81
CA VAL A 230 16.22 -4.48 19.67
C VAL A 230 16.63 -3.89 21.02
N PRO A 231 16.22 -4.47 22.17
CA PRO A 231 16.78 -4.11 23.46
C PRO A 231 18.28 -4.46 23.46
N ALA A 232 19.11 -3.51 23.04
CA ALA A 232 20.54 -3.57 23.33
C ALA A 232 20.63 -3.38 24.85
N GLY A 233 20.79 -4.49 25.57
CA GLY A 233 21.00 -4.45 27.02
C GLY A 233 22.07 -3.41 27.31
N SER A 234 21.77 -2.50 28.25
CA SER A 234 22.73 -1.52 28.74
C SER A 234 23.83 -2.30 29.47
N GLY A 235 24.86 -2.71 28.72
CA GLY A 235 26.08 -3.20 29.31
C GLY A 235 26.67 -2.07 30.12
N GLU A 236 26.61 -2.18 31.45
CA GLU A 236 27.41 -1.32 32.31
C GLU A 236 28.87 -1.46 31.86
N PRO A 237 29.59 -0.36 31.55
CA PRO A 237 31.02 -0.46 31.31
C PRO A 237 31.63 -1.12 32.55
N PRO A 238 32.49 -2.16 32.40
CA PRO A 238 33.09 -2.82 33.54
C PRO A 238 33.71 -1.75 34.44
N GLY A 239 33.23 -1.68 35.69
CA GLY A 239 33.68 -0.73 36.68
C GLY A 239 35.20 -0.71 36.67
N SER A 240 35.76 0.44 36.29
CA SER A 240 37.19 0.61 36.18
C SER A 240 37.78 0.52 37.60
N THR A 241 38.13 -0.68 38.04
CA THR A 241 39.09 -0.88 39.13
C THR A 241 40.47 -0.49 38.59
N VAL A 242 40.65 0.80 38.28
CA VAL A 242 41.95 1.44 38.08
C VAL A 242 42.51 1.67 39.49
N LEU A 243 42.93 0.59 40.10
CA LEU A 243 43.78 0.54 41.28
C LEU A 243 44.57 -0.76 41.13
N TRP A 244 45.86 -0.60 40.77
CA TRP A 244 46.96 -1.58 40.72
C TRP A 244 47.85 -1.59 39.46
N VAL A 245 47.94 -0.48 38.71
CA VAL A 245 49.19 -0.16 37.98
C VAL A 245 49.65 1.24 38.38
N VAL A 246 50.12 1.35 39.62
CA VAL A 246 51.01 2.45 40.01
C VAL A 246 52.43 2.05 39.62
N GLY A 247 53.07 2.90 38.83
CA GLY A 247 54.51 3.08 38.89
C GLY A 247 55.33 2.43 37.78
N SER A 248 55.33 3.05 36.59
CA SER A 248 56.55 3.16 35.76
C SER A 248 56.27 3.85 34.43
N SER A 249 55.98 5.16 34.43
CA SER A 249 56.22 6.04 33.25
C SER A 249 56.11 7.52 33.63
N ALA A 250 56.62 7.88 34.80
CA ALA A 250 56.87 9.28 35.18
C ALA A 250 58.38 9.47 35.38
N LEU A 251 59.18 9.17 34.35
CA LEU A 251 60.54 9.69 34.16
C LEU A 251 61.14 9.14 32.84
N THR A 252 60.81 9.72 31.69
CA THR A 252 61.64 9.58 30.47
C THR A 252 61.39 10.70 29.47
N PHE A 253 61.18 11.92 29.99
CA PHE A 253 61.27 13.16 29.21
C PHE A 253 62.18 14.19 29.87
N VAL A 254 63.22 13.72 30.57
CA VAL A 254 64.34 14.55 31.02
C VAL A 254 65.61 13.74 30.79
N LEU A 255 66.60 14.37 30.15
CA LEU A 255 67.97 13.89 29.85
C LEU A 255 68.23 13.28 28.45
N VAL A 256 67.63 13.87 27.40
CA VAL A 256 68.43 14.17 26.21
C VAL A 256 69.25 15.41 26.55
N GLY A 257 70.52 15.21 26.92
CA GLY A 257 71.48 16.31 27.08
C GLY A 257 72.27 16.28 28.38
N ALA A 258 73.24 15.36 28.49
CA ALA A 258 74.52 15.61 29.17
C ALA A 258 75.45 14.40 29.06
N GLY A 259 76.59 14.59 28.37
CA GLY A 259 77.87 13.88 28.56
C GLY A 259 77.83 12.36 28.50
N LEU A 260 78.27 11.70 27.42
CA LEU A 260 79.68 11.69 27.02
C LEU A 260 80.60 12.01 28.20
N VAL A 261 80.85 11.05 29.08
CA VAL A 261 82.04 10.99 29.93
C VAL A 261 82.14 9.60 30.59
N LEU A 262 83.18 8.87 30.17
CA LEU A 262 84.01 7.94 30.95
C LEU A 262 83.31 6.70 31.56
N ARG A 263 83.52 5.50 30.99
CA ARG A 263 84.77 4.72 31.13
C ARG A 263 85.19 4.60 32.61
N ARG A 264 84.83 3.48 33.27
CA ARG A 264 85.79 2.55 33.94
C ARG A 264 85.12 1.68 35.02
N ARG A 265 85.31 0.37 34.84
CA ARG A 265 85.80 -0.61 35.83
C ARG A 265 84.92 -0.93 37.05
N SER A 266 84.41 -2.16 37.01
CA SER A 266 84.58 -3.25 37.98
C SER A 266 85.08 -2.96 39.40
N ALA A 267 84.50 -3.75 40.32
CA ALA A 267 84.88 -4.06 41.70
C ALA A 267 84.32 -3.08 42.75
N ASP A 268 83.84 -3.48 43.92
CA ASP A 268 83.88 -4.76 44.68
C ASP A 268 82.72 -4.66 45.72
N ARG A 269 81.94 -5.72 45.95
CA ARG A 269 81.94 -6.59 47.15
C ARG A 269 81.73 -5.93 48.52
N GLY A 270 80.82 -6.56 49.29
CA GLY A 270 80.79 -6.57 50.77
C GLY A 270 79.49 -5.96 51.33
N VAL A 271 78.43 -6.70 51.70
CA VAL A 271 78.27 -7.66 52.82
C VAL A 271 78.22 -6.96 54.19
N THR A 272 77.04 -7.10 54.84
CA THR A 272 76.68 -6.96 56.27
C THR A 272 76.89 -5.60 56.94
N GLY A 273 75.99 -5.04 57.74
CA GLY A 273 75.11 -5.66 58.72
C GLY A 273 75.55 -5.19 60.12
N SER A 274 74.59 -4.67 60.89
CA SER A 274 74.64 -4.09 62.25
C SER A 274 75.34 -2.76 62.44
#